data_AF-A0A350XR46-F1
#
_entry.id   AF-A0A350XR46-F1
#
_cell.length_a   1.000
_cell.length_b   1.000
_cell.length_c   1.000
_cell.angle_alpha   90.00
_cell.angle_beta   90.00
_cell.angle_gamma   90.00
#
_symmetry.space_group_name_H-M   'P 1'
#
loop_
_entity.id
_entity.type
_entity.pdbx_description
1 polymer ?
#
loop_
_entity_poly.entity_id
_entity_poly.type
_entity_poly.pdbx_seq_one_letter_code
_entity_poly.pdbx_strand_id
1 'polypeptide(L)'
;MPVIGIIRGCPVEHVIDIGSAASAAGITVIEITLDSPQPDVALRNLAAACPALVVGVGTVRTPRDVEFAVEAGASFIVTPMFSPAVVATALSLDLPILAGASTPSEIWAALEAGAFAVKVFPAQELGGPAYLKAIRGPLGHPPLVPTGGVGIGNGPAYLEAGALALGVGGSVFPLQSLVAGDAVHVGSLAAELVRSLQ
;
A
#
# COMPACT_ATOMS: atom_id res chain seq x y z
N MET A 1 13.24 -3.27 4.40
CA MET A 1 12.99 -1.92 3.84
C MET A 1 11.51 -1.82 3.53
N PRO A 2 10.81 -0.69 3.77
CA PRO A 2 9.36 -0.72 3.86
C PRO A 2 8.75 -0.83 2.47
N VAL A 3 8.42 -2.05 2.07
CA VAL A 3 7.54 -2.36 0.97
C VAL A 3 6.15 -2.54 1.57
N ILE A 4 5.15 -1.90 0.99
CA ILE A 4 3.74 -2.11 1.30
C ILE A 4 3.15 -2.98 0.19
N GLY A 5 2.86 -4.24 0.52
CA GLY A 5 2.21 -5.17 -0.40
C GLY A 5 0.73 -4.86 -0.58
N ILE A 6 0.21 -4.98 -1.80
CA ILE A 6 -1.18 -4.66 -2.13
C ILE A 6 -1.86 -5.92 -2.63
N ILE A 7 -2.74 -6.48 -1.80
CA ILE A 7 -3.57 -7.64 -2.15
C ILE A 7 -4.93 -7.15 -2.64
N ARG A 8 -5.18 -7.33 -3.94
CA ARG A 8 -6.45 -6.99 -4.61
C ARG A 8 -7.04 -8.19 -5.30
N GLY A 9 -8.30 -8.50 -4.99
CA GLY A 9 -9.04 -9.57 -5.67
C GLY A 9 -8.64 -10.99 -5.25
N CYS A 10 -7.94 -11.14 -4.13
CA CYS A 10 -7.56 -12.45 -3.60
C CYS A 10 -8.76 -13.12 -2.90
N PRO A 11 -9.12 -14.36 -3.25
CA PRO A 11 -10.07 -15.15 -2.47
C PRO A 11 -9.60 -15.33 -1.02
N VAL A 12 -10.56 -15.36 -0.08
CA VAL A 12 -10.27 -15.40 1.36
C VAL A 12 -9.46 -16.65 1.74
N GLU A 13 -9.75 -17.77 1.10
CA GLU A 13 -9.08 -19.05 1.31
C GLU A 13 -7.58 -19.03 0.96
N HIS A 14 -7.14 -18.09 0.12
CA HIS A 14 -5.74 -17.98 -0.31
C HIS A 14 -4.95 -16.92 0.45
N VAL A 15 -5.62 -15.99 1.14
CA VAL A 15 -4.96 -14.79 1.69
C VAL A 15 -3.88 -15.11 2.72
N ILE A 16 -4.08 -16.16 3.54
CA ILE A 16 -3.13 -16.56 4.58
C ILE A 16 -1.84 -17.06 3.93
N ASP A 17 -1.92 -17.97 2.96
CA ASP A 17 -0.75 -18.54 2.29
C ASP A 17 0.01 -17.47 1.49
N ILE A 18 -0.72 -16.63 0.75
CA ILE A 18 -0.16 -15.51 -0.01
C ILE A 18 0.56 -14.53 0.91
N GLY A 19 -0.10 -14.09 1.99
CA GLY A 19 0.45 -13.13 2.94
C GLY A 19 1.63 -13.70 3.72
N SER A 20 1.56 -14.98 4.12
CA SER A 20 2.66 -15.68 4.80
C SER A 20 3.89 -15.79 3.90
N ALA A 21 3.72 -16.13 2.63
CA ALA A 21 4.81 -16.21 1.67
C ALA A 21 5.50 -14.86 1.44
N ALA A 22 4.71 -13.78 1.29
CA ALA A 22 5.24 -12.43 1.19
C ALA A 22 5.96 -11.98 2.48
N SER A 23 5.41 -12.34 3.65
CA SER A 23 6.01 -12.07 4.95
C SER A 23 7.36 -12.77 5.13
N ALA A 24 7.43 -14.05 4.80
CA ALA A 24 8.67 -14.84 4.85
C ALA A 24 9.75 -14.28 3.92
N ALA A 25 9.36 -13.63 2.83
CA ALA A 25 10.27 -12.94 1.91
C ALA A 25 10.72 -11.55 2.40
N GLY A 26 10.15 -11.03 3.49
CA GLY A 26 10.53 -9.76 4.12
C GLY A 26 9.56 -8.59 3.90
N ILE A 27 8.38 -8.82 3.31
CA ILE A 27 7.31 -7.81 3.23
C ILE A 27 6.50 -7.85 4.52
N THR A 28 6.65 -6.84 5.38
CA THR A 28 6.04 -6.80 6.72
C THR A 28 4.79 -5.92 6.82
N VAL A 29 4.43 -5.21 5.75
CA VAL A 29 3.25 -4.33 5.70
C VAL A 29 2.42 -4.71 4.48
N ILE A 30 1.13 -4.95 4.67
CA ILE A 30 0.20 -5.33 3.60
C ILE A 30 -1.09 -4.54 3.72
N GLU A 31 -1.60 -4.03 2.60
CA GLU A 31 -2.99 -3.57 2.47
C GLU A 31 -3.84 -4.60 1.73
N ILE A 32 -5.03 -4.87 2.26
CA ILE A 32 -6.08 -5.59 1.55
C ILE A 32 -7.07 -4.57 1.00
N THR A 33 -7.26 -4.55 -0.32
CA THR A 33 -8.14 -3.55 -0.93
C THR A 33 -9.62 -3.88 -0.69
N LEU A 34 -10.46 -2.87 -0.49
CA LEU A 34 -11.91 -3.03 -0.35
C LEU A 34 -12.61 -3.67 -1.56
N ASP A 35 -11.97 -3.66 -2.74
CA ASP A 35 -12.49 -4.32 -3.93
C ASP A 35 -12.19 -5.84 -3.96
N SER A 36 -11.58 -6.40 -2.91
CA SER A 36 -11.37 -7.85 -2.73
C SER A 36 -12.64 -8.54 -2.20
N PRO A 37 -12.85 -9.84 -2.47
CA PRO A 37 -13.93 -10.61 -1.84
C PRO A 37 -13.78 -10.65 -0.31
N GLN A 38 -14.82 -10.24 0.43
CA GLN A 38 -14.87 -10.29 1.91
C GLN A 38 -13.58 -9.73 2.58
N PRO A 39 -13.25 -8.44 2.34
CA PRO A 39 -11.95 -7.90 2.71
C PRO A 39 -11.73 -7.84 4.23
N ASP A 40 -12.79 -7.75 5.03
CA ASP A 40 -12.77 -7.81 6.49
C ASP A 40 -12.40 -9.21 7.01
N VAL A 41 -12.93 -10.26 6.38
CA VAL A 41 -12.59 -11.65 6.74
C VAL A 41 -11.14 -11.92 6.36
N ALA A 42 -10.74 -11.49 5.16
CA ALA A 42 -9.37 -11.64 4.70
C ALA A 42 -8.37 -10.93 5.63
N LEU A 43 -8.68 -9.70 6.06
CA LEU A 43 -7.86 -8.93 6.99
C LEU A 43 -7.72 -9.62 8.35
N ARG A 44 -8.84 -10.03 8.95
CA ARG A 44 -8.84 -10.71 10.26
C ARG A 44 -8.08 -12.03 10.20
N ASN A 45 -8.29 -12.82 9.15
CA ASN A 45 -7.58 -14.08 8.94
C ASN A 45 -6.08 -13.88 8.81
N LEU A 46 -5.65 -12.92 7.98
CA LEU A 46 -4.24 -12.64 7.77
C LEU A 46 -3.57 -12.09 9.04
N ALA A 47 -4.19 -11.13 9.71
CA ALA A 47 -3.65 -10.55 10.94
C ALA A 47 -3.53 -11.59 12.07
N ALA A 48 -4.50 -12.51 12.19
CA ALA A 48 -4.45 -13.58 13.18
C ALA A 48 -3.38 -14.65 12.86
N ALA A 49 -3.24 -15.02 11.58
CA ALA A 49 -2.30 -16.05 11.16
C ALA A 49 -0.84 -15.54 11.12
N CYS A 50 -0.64 -14.24 10.88
CA CYS A 50 0.67 -13.61 10.76
C CYS A 50 0.81 -12.38 11.68
N PRO A 51 0.98 -12.57 13.01
CA PRO A 51 1.03 -11.45 13.97
C PRO A 51 2.17 -10.45 13.75
N ALA A 52 3.20 -10.82 12.99
CA ALA A 52 4.31 -9.94 12.63
C ALA A 52 3.96 -9.00 11.46
N LEU A 53 2.85 -9.23 10.74
CA LEU A 53 2.40 -8.36 9.67
C LEU A 53 1.57 -7.19 10.23
N VAL A 54 1.89 -5.99 9.76
CA VAL A 54 1.01 -4.84 9.90
C VAL A 54 0.03 -4.86 8.73
N VAL A 55 -1.24 -5.14 9.01
CA VAL A 55 -2.28 -5.28 7.98
C VAL A 55 -3.22 -4.09 8.00
N GLY A 56 -3.38 -3.45 6.86
CA GLY A 56 -4.27 -2.31 6.66
C GLY A 56 -5.29 -2.56 5.55
N VAL A 57 -6.09 -1.53 5.26
CA VAL A 57 -7.12 -1.57 4.21
C VAL A 57 -6.83 -0.54 3.12
N GLY A 58 -6.87 -0.99 1.88
CA GLY A 58 -6.68 -0.15 0.69
C GLY A 58 -7.99 0.14 -0.05
N THR A 59 -7.93 1.08 -1.01
CA THR A 59 -9.10 1.56 -1.77
C THR A 59 -10.20 2.18 -0.87
N VAL A 60 -9.82 2.79 0.26
CA VAL A 60 -10.75 3.56 1.09
C VAL A 60 -11.12 4.85 0.35
N ARG A 61 -12.42 5.11 0.17
CA ARG A 61 -12.95 6.23 -0.64
C ARG A 61 -13.85 7.16 0.15
N THR A 62 -14.48 6.67 1.21
CA THR A 62 -15.49 7.40 1.99
C THR A 62 -15.24 7.31 3.49
N PRO A 63 -15.79 8.23 4.32
CA PRO A 63 -15.76 8.09 5.78
C PRO A 63 -16.29 6.75 6.29
N ARG A 64 -17.34 6.22 5.64
CA ARG A 64 -17.90 4.91 5.98
C ARG A 64 -16.93 3.75 5.74
N ASP A 65 -16.07 3.87 4.72
CA ASP A 65 -15.00 2.91 4.48
C ASP A 65 -13.95 2.93 5.60
N VAL A 66 -13.73 4.09 6.23
CA VAL A 66 -12.84 4.23 7.39
C VAL A 66 -13.43 3.49 8.59
N GLU A 67 -14.70 3.73 8.89
CA GLU A 67 -15.43 3.03 9.98
C GLU A 67 -15.36 1.52 9.78
N PHE A 68 -15.63 1.06 8.54
CA PHE A 68 -15.49 -0.35 8.16
C PHE A 68 -14.07 -0.89 8.41
N ALA A 69 -13.04 -0.13 8.06
CA ALA A 69 -11.65 -0.55 8.28
C ALA A 69 -11.30 -0.68 9.77
N VAL A 70 -11.80 0.24 10.61
CA VAL A 70 -11.65 0.16 12.08
C VAL A 70 -12.35 -1.09 12.62
N GLU A 71 -13.60 -1.32 12.22
CA GLU A 71 -14.37 -2.50 12.65
C GLU A 71 -13.71 -3.82 12.22
N ALA A 72 -13.09 -3.84 11.05
CA ALA A 72 -12.33 -5.00 10.58
C ALA A 72 -11.03 -5.23 11.37
N GLY A 73 -10.53 -4.23 12.10
CA GLY A 73 -9.27 -4.30 12.86
C GLY A 73 -8.04 -3.85 12.05
N ALA A 74 -8.22 -2.98 11.06
CA ALA A 74 -7.11 -2.44 10.27
C ALA A 74 -6.14 -1.63 11.14
N SER A 75 -4.84 -1.80 10.89
CA SER A 75 -3.79 -1.02 11.57
C SER A 75 -3.54 0.34 10.90
N PHE A 76 -3.93 0.48 9.63
CA PHE A 76 -3.84 1.71 8.84
C PHE A 76 -4.77 1.62 7.62
N ILE A 77 -4.99 2.74 6.95
CA ILE A 77 -5.74 2.79 5.69
C ILE A 77 -4.96 3.51 4.58
N VAL A 78 -5.34 3.20 3.34
CA VAL A 78 -4.79 3.83 2.15
C VAL A 78 -5.91 4.22 1.20
N THR A 79 -5.84 5.43 0.67
CA THR A 79 -6.82 5.94 -0.29
C THR A 79 -6.23 6.03 -1.70
N PRO A 80 -7.03 5.91 -2.76
CA PRO A 80 -6.56 6.16 -4.12
C PRO A 80 -6.47 7.66 -4.45
N MET A 81 -7.14 8.52 -3.68
CA MET A 81 -7.19 9.96 -3.85
C MET A 81 -7.24 10.70 -2.52
N PHE A 82 -6.95 12.00 -2.54
CA PHE A 82 -7.08 12.84 -1.37
C PHE A 82 -8.56 13.19 -1.17
N SER A 83 -9.03 12.99 0.05
CA SER A 83 -10.38 13.39 0.48
C SER A 83 -10.27 13.96 1.89
N PRO A 84 -10.50 15.27 2.08
CA PRO A 84 -10.45 15.89 3.40
C PRO A 84 -11.36 15.19 4.42
N ALA A 85 -12.56 14.77 4.00
CA ALA A 85 -13.51 14.08 4.85
C ALA A 85 -12.98 12.70 5.32
N VAL A 86 -12.31 11.96 4.44
CA VAL A 86 -11.72 10.65 4.80
C VAL A 86 -10.56 10.84 5.77
N VAL A 87 -9.66 11.79 5.50
CA VAL A 87 -8.53 12.08 6.40
C VAL A 87 -9.03 12.52 7.78
N ALA A 88 -9.98 13.46 7.84
CA ALA A 88 -10.55 13.92 9.11
C ALA A 88 -11.19 12.78 9.91
N THR A 89 -11.93 11.89 9.24
CA THR A 89 -12.56 10.72 9.88
C THR A 89 -11.52 9.75 10.43
N ALA A 90 -10.48 9.44 9.65
CA ALA A 90 -9.40 8.55 10.05
C ALA A 90 -8.67 9.07 11.29
N LEU A 91 -8.33 10.36 11.30
CA LEU A 91 -7.69 11.01 12.44
C LEU A 91 -8.60 11.04 13.69
N SER A 92 -9.91 11.24 13.52
CA SER A 92 -10.85 11.21 14.65
C SER A 92 -11.01 9.84 15.30
N LEU A 93 -10.60 8.78 14.59
CA LEU A 93 -10.63 7.39 15.04
C LEU A 93 -9.23 6.85 15.34
N ASP A 94 -8.22 7.73 15.45
CA ASP A 94 -6.82 7.38 15.70
C ASP A 94 -6.24 6.36 14.70
N LEU A 95 -6.75 6.34 13.47
CA LEU A 95 -6.32 5.41 12.42
C LEU A 95 -5.34 6.08 11.45
N PRO A 96 -4.06 5.62 11.37
CA PRO A 96 -3.09 6.16 10.42
C PRO A 96 -3.56 6.03 8.97
N ILE A 97 -3.33 7.08 8.17
CA ILE A 97 -3.75 7.15 6.77
C ILE A 97 -2.60 7.49 5.82
N LEU A 98 -2.49 6.70 4.75
CA LEU A 98 -1.71 7.02 3.56
C LEU A 98 -2.66 7.56 2.48
N ALA A 99 -2.70 8.89 2.33
CA ALA A 99 -3.63 9.53 1.40
C ALA A 99 -3.10 9.47 -0.04
N GLY A 100 -3.93 9.07 -0.99
CA GLY A 100 -3.58 9.10 -2.42
C GLY A 100 -3.49 10.52 -2.97
N ALA A 101 -2.53 10.79 -3.85
CA ALA A 101 -2.42 12.05 -4.57
C ALA A 101 -1.65 11.86 -5.88
N SER A 102 -1.88 12.77 -6.83
CA SER A 102 -1.17 12.79 -8.10
C SER A 102 -0.37 14.07 -8.32
N THR A 103 -0.73 15.21 -7.71
CA THR A 103 -0.13 16.53 -7.97
C THR A 103 0.56 17.16 -6.75
N PRO A 104 1.48 18.15 -6.91
CA PRO A 104 2.09 18.86 -5.80
C PRO A 104 1.06 19.43 -4.79
N SER A 105 -0.02 20.03 -5.29
CA SER A 105 -1.05 20.65 -4.46
C SER A 105 -1.83 19.61 -3.65
N GLU A 106 -2.19 18.48 -4.25
CA GLU A 106 -2.87 17.39 -3.54
C GLU A 106 -1.96 16.75 -2.49
N ILE A 107 -0.69 16.53 -2.82
CA ILE A 107 0.32 16.01 -1.88
C ILE A 107 0.42 16.94 -0.67
N TRP A 108 0.54 18.25 -0.90
CA TRP A 108 0.65 19.22 0.19
C TRP A 108 -0.62 19.28 1.03
N ALA A 109 -1.79 19.35 0.38
CA ALA A 109 -3.08 19.38 1.07
C ALA A 109 -3.30 18.14 1.95
N ALA A 110 -2.87 16.95 1.50
CA ALA A 110 -2.93 15.72 2.28
C ALA A 110 -2.06 15.79 3.54
N LEU A 111 -0.83 16.32 3.43
CA LEU A 111 0.08 16.49 4.56
C LEU A 111 -0.43 17.53 5.56
N GLU A 112 -0.94 18.67 5.08
CA GLU A 112 -1.55 19.70 5.93
C GLU A 112 -2.79 19.19 6.66
N ALA A 113 -3.56 18.31 6.02
CA ALA A 113 -4.71 17.64 6.64
C ALA A 113 -4.31 16.57 7.68
N GLY A 114 -3.02 16.26 7.83
CA GLY A 114 -2.50 15.34 8.83
C GLY A 114 -2.30 13.90 8.36
N ALA A 115 -2.26 13.64 7.04
CA ALA A 115 -1.92 12.31 6.55
C ALA A 115 -0.50 11.90 6.98
N PHE A 116 -0.33 10.62 7.37
CA PHE A 116 0.97 10.11 7.83
C PHE A 116 1.99 10.06 6.69
N ALA A 117 1.54 9.64 5.52
CA ALA A 117 2.32 9.67 4.27
C ALA A 117 1.38 9.81 3.08
N VAL A 118 1.94 10.08 1.90
CA VAL A 118 1.18 10.28 0.67
C VAL A 118 1.49 9.19 -0.34
N LYS A 119 0.46 8.45 -0.75
CA LYS A 119 0.52 7.50 -1.86
C LYS A 119 0.52 8.28 -3.18
N VAL A 120 1.66 8.31 -3.87
CA VAL A 120 1.74 8.92 -5.20
C VAL A 120 1.24 7.88 -6.21
N PHE A 121 0.09 8.14 -6.82
CA PHE A 121 -0.58 7.17 -7.70
C PHE A 121 -1.21 7.86 -8.92
N PRO A 122 -1.16 7.26 -10.12
CA PRO A 122 -0.35 6.10 -10.51
C PRO A 122 1.09 6.51 -10.87
N ALA A 123 2.07 6.09 -10.05
CA ALA A 123 3.42 6.67 -10.04
C ALA A 123 4.17 6.57 -11.39
N GLN A 124 4.09 5.42 -12.05
CA GLN A 124 4.81 5.20 -13.31
C GLN A 124 4.29 6.11 -14.43
N GLU A 125 2.97 6.25 -14.54
CA GLU A 125 2.29 7.07 -15.55
C GLU A 125 2.45 8.58 -15.28
N LEU A 126 2.71 8.97 -14.03
CA LEU A 126 3.04 10.35 -13.66
C LEU A 126 4.49 10.76 -13.98
N GLY A 127 5.31 9.85 -14.53
CA GLY A 127 6.73 10.10 -14.85
C GLY A 127 7.71 9.40 -13.91
N GLY A 128 7.22 8.51 -13.05
CA GLY A 128 8.02 7.60 -12.24
C GLY A 128 9.01 8.27 -11.29
N PRO A 129 10.24 7.73 -11.11
CA PRO A 129 11.22 8.29 -10.20
C PRO A 129 11.58 9.76 -10.50
N ALA A 130 11.55 10.17 -11.78
CA ALA A 130 11.83 11.55 -12.17
C ALA A 130 10.77 12.52 -11.64
N TYR A 131 9.50 12.10 -11.65
CA TYR A 131 8.41 12.89 -11.06
C TYR A 131 8.61 13.06 -9.55
N LEU A 132 8.94 11.98 -8.84
CA LEU A 132 9.22 12.03 -7.40
C LEU A 132 10.35 13.02 -7.07
N LYS A 133 11.44 13.00 -7.84
CA LYS A 133 12.55 13.97 -7.70
C LYS A 133 12.08 15.41 -7.97
N ALA A 134 11.26 15.62 -9.00
CA ALA A 134 10.74 16.94 -9.36
C ALA A 134 9.85 17.53 -8.25
N ILE A 135 9.00 16.71 -7.62
CA ILE A 135 8.14 17.09 -6.50
C ILE A 135 8.95 17.53 -5.27
N ARG A 136 10.05 16.84 -4.98
CA ARG A 136 10.91 17.16 -3.83
C ARG A 136 11.64 18.49 -3.98
N GLY A 137 11.83 19.00 -5.19
CA GLY A 137 12.42 20.33 -5.43
C GLY A 137 11.70 21.45 -4.65
N PRO A 138 10.40 21.70 -4.91
CA PRO A 138 9.62 22.72 -4.21
C PRO A 138 9.07 22.27 -2.85
N LEU A 139 8.82 20.97 -2.63
CA LEU A 139 8.14 20.47 -1.41
C LEU A 139 9.12 19.93 -0.34
N GLY A 140 10.43 19.93 -0.62
CA GLY A 140 11.46 19.42 0.27
C GLY A 140 11.49 17.89 0.35
N HIS A 141 11.19 17.32 1.52
CA HIS A 141 11.28 15.88 1.77
C HIS A 141 9.97 15.27 2.26
N PRO A 142 8.85 15.39 1.50
CA PRO A 142 7.59 14.81 1.93
C PRO A 142 7.68 13.27 2.01
N PRO A 143 6.94 12.64 2.93
CA PRO A 143 6.86 11.18 3.07
C PRO A 143 6.03 10.58 1.93
N LEU A 144 6.67 10.28 0.80
CA LEU A 144 6.00 9.78 -0.41
C LEU A 144 6.13 8.26 -0.55
N VAL A 145 5.03 7.61 -0.93
CA VAL A 145 4.94 6.17 -1.22
C VAL A 145 4.47 5.99 -2.67
N PRO A 146 5.37 5.95 -3.66
CA PRO A 146 4.99 5.68 -5.05
C PRO A 146 4.30 4.33 -5.16
N THR A 147 3.18 4.31 -5.88
CA THR A 147 2.34 3.12 -6.11
C THR A 147 1.79 3.17 -7.54
N GLY A 148 1.68 2.00 -8.19
CA GLY A 148 1.25 1.89 -9.60
C GLY A 148 2.45 1.81 -10.53
N GLY A 149 2.64 0.63 -11.13
CA GLY A 149 3.80 0.33 -11.97
C GLY A 149 5.13 0.15 -11.23
N VAL A 150 5.13 0.11 -9.90
CA VAL A 150 6.34 -0.09 -9.07
C VAL A 150 6.63 -1.59 -8.89
N GLY A 151 7.88 -2.02 -9.04
CA GLY A 151 8.30 -3.41 -8.88
C GLY A 151 9.82 -3.60 -8.94
N ILE A 152 10.27 -4.84 -9.18
CA ILE A 152 11.67 -5.25 -9.12
C ILE A 152 12.58 -4.38 -10.00
N GLY A 153 12.15 -4.08 -11.23
CA GLY A 153 12.96 -3.38 -12.22
C GLY A 153 13.10 -1.86 -12.03
N ASN A 154 12.27 -1.23 -11.19
CA ASN A 154 12.30 0.23 -10.98
C ASN A 154 12.26 0.66 -9.50
N GLY A 155 12.05 -0.27 -8.56
CA GLY A 155 11.99 -0.01 -7.12
C GLY A 155 13.20 0.75 -6.57
N PRO A 156 14.45 0.32 -6.85
CA PRO A 156 15.65 1.03 -6.39
C PRO A 156 15.68 2.51 -6.81
N ALA A 157 15.29 2.80 -8.06
CA ALA A 157 15.28 4.16 -8.58
C ALA A 157 14.27 5.08 -7.84
N TYR A 158 13.13 4.54 -7.38
CA TYR A 158 12.18 5.29 -6.56
C TYR A 158 12.74 5.61 -5.16
N LEU A 159 13.48 4.69 -4.55
CA LEU A 159 14.12 4.92 -3.26
C LEU A 159 15.25 5.93 -3.36
N GLU A 160 16.09 5.84 -4.41
CA GLU A 160 17.09 6.87 -4.73
C GLU A 160 16.44 8.23 -5.01
N ALA A 161 15.21 8.25 -5.54
CA ALA A 161 14.41 9.46 -5.70
C ALA A 161 13.83 10.00 -4.38
N GLY A 162 14.08 9.33 -3.25
CA GLY A 162 13.66 9.75 -1.92
C GLY A 162 12.29 9.25 -1.48
N ALA A 163 11.77 8.17 -2.08
CA ALA A 163 10.59 7.50 -1.59
C ALA A 163 10.79 7.00 -0.14
N LEU A 164 9.78 7.18 0.71
CA LEU A 164 9.76 6.66 2.07
C LEU A 164 9.64 5.13 2.07
N ALA A 165 8.78 4.61 1.19
CA ALA A 165 8.41 3.21 1.05
C ALA A 165 7.94 2.96 -0.39
N LEU A 166 7.76 1.71 -0.79
CA LEU A 166 7.23 1.34 -2.11
C LEU A 166 5.88 0.63 -1.97
N GLY A 167 4.85 1.11 -2.66
CA GLY A 167 3.57 0.40 -2.77
C GLY A 167 3.59 -0.54 -3.98
N VAL A 168 3.52 -1.86 -3.73
CA VAL A 168 3.64 -2.88 -4.78
C VAL A 168 2.40 -3.77 -4.84
N GLY A 169 1.72 -3.75 -5.99
CA GLY A 169 0.56 -4.59 -6.29
C GLY A 169 0.93 -5.69 -7.26
N GLY A 170 0.34 -5.67 -8.46
CA GLY A 170 0.45 -6.74 -9.45
C GLY A 170 1.87 -7.17 -9.88
N SER A 171 2.91 -6.37 -9.61
CA SER A 171 4.30 -6.75 -9.84
C SER A 171 4.81 -7.84 -8.88
N VAL A 172 4.21 -7.95 -7.68
CA VAL A 172 4.53 -8.96 -6.65
C VAL A 172 3.31 -9.82 -6.31
N PHE A 173 2.12 -9.23 -6.42
CA PHE A 173 0.82 -9.87 -6.18
C PHE A 173 -0.01 -9.95 -7.48
N PRO A 174 0.43 -10.66 -8.54
CA PRO A 174 -0.35 -10.79 -9.76
C PRO A 174 -1.73 -11.39 -9.47
N LEU A 175 -2.79 -10.79 -10.03
CA LEU A 175 -4.16 -11.25 -9.80
C LEU A 175 -4.35 -12.74 -10.12
N GLN A 176 -3.69 -13.24 -11.16
CA GLN A 176 -3.75 -14.66 -11.52
C GLN A 176 -3.19 -15.56 -10.42
N SER A 177 -2.07 -15.19 -9.81
CA SER A 177 -1.49 -15.94 -8.68
C SER A 177 -2.35 -15.82 -7.43
N LEU A 178 -2.94 -14.66 -7.16
CA LEU A 178 -3.87 -14.47 -6.04
C LEU A 178 -5.12 -15.36 -6.17
N VAL A 179 -5.71 -15.40 -7.37
CA VAL A 179 -6.91 -16.20 -7.66
C VAL A 179 -6.59 -17.70 -7.67
N ALA A 180 -5.41 -18.09 -8.15
CA ALA A 180 -4.99 -19.50 -8.17
C ALA A 180 -4.42 -20.01 -6.84
N GLY A 181 -4.21 -19.14 -5.84
CA GLY A 181 -3.56 -19.52 -4.58
C GLY A 181 -2.08 -19.84 -4.72
N ASP A 182 -1.40 -19.28 -5.74
CA ASP A 182 0.00 -19.56 -6.03
C ASP A 182 0.93 -18.72 -5.12
N ALA A 183 0.98 -19.12 -3.85
CA ALA A 183 1.83 -18.52 -2.83
C ALA A 183 3.32 -18.69 -3.11
N VAL A 184 3.71 -19.75 -3.82
CA VAL A 184 5.10 -19.99 -4.22
C VAL A 184 5.57 -18.91 -5.19
N HIS A 185 4.77 -18.59 -6.22
CA HIS A 185 5.11 -17.55 -7.16
C HIS A 185 5.15 -16.16 -6.50
N VAL A 186 4.17 -15.82 -5.67
CA VAL A 186 4.16 -14.55 -4.92
C VAL A 186 5.38 -14.44 -3.99
N GLY A 187 5.70 -15.50 -3.24
CA GLY A 187 6.88 -15.54 -2.38
C GLY A 187 8.19 -15.34 -3.17
N SER A 188 8.30 -15.95 -4.36
CA SER A 188 9.46 -15.76 -5.24
C SER A 188 9.60 -14.31 -5.71
N LEU A 189 8.52 -13.69 -6.19
CA LEU A 189 8.52 -12.30 -6.64
C LEU A 189 8.83 -11.33 -5.48
N ALA A 190 8.25 -11.59 -4.31
CA ALA A 190 8.51 -10.82 -3.10
C ALA A 190 9.98 -10.91 -2.68
N ALA A 191 10.57 -12.10 -2.71
CA ALA A 191 11.97 -12.31 -2.34
C ALA A 191 12.92 -11.65 -3.36
N GLU A 192 12.59 -11.72 -4.65
CA GLU A 192 13.36 -11.04 -5.70
C GLU A 192 13.32 -9.52 -5.53
N LEU A 193 12.14 -8.94 -5.27
CA LEU A 193 12.01 -7.52 -4.97
C LEU A 193 12.83 -7.15 -3.73
N VAL A 194 12.65 -7.85 -2.61
CA VAL A 194 13.36 -7.52 -1.37
C VAL A 194 14.89 -7.59 -1.54
N ARG A 195 15.40 -8.54 -2.35
CA ARG A 195 16.83 -8.61 -2.70
C ARG A 195 17.30 -7.46 -3.60
N SER A 196 16.50 -7.03 -4.59
CA SER A 196 16.91 -5.93 -5.49
C SER A 196 17.00 -4.58 -4.79
N LEU A 197 16.44 -4.52 -3.60
CA LEU A 197 16.29 -3.36 -2.75
C LEU A 197 17.43 -3.24 -1.70
N GLN A 198 18.28 -4.26 -1.52
CA GLN A 198 19.44 -4.22 -0.61
C GLN A 198 20.67 -3.60 -1.27
#